data_AF-A0A0C3QYB8-F1
#
_entry.id   AF-A0A0C3QYB8-F1
#
_cell.length_a   1.000
_cell.length_b   1.000
_cell.length_c   1.000
_cell.angle_alpha   90.00
_cell.angle_beta   90.00
_cell.angle_gamma   90.00
#
_symmetry.space_group_name_H-M   'P 1'
#
loop_
_entity.id
_entity.type
_entity.pdbx_description
1 polymer ?
#
loop_
_entity_poly.entity_id
_entity_poly.type
_entity_poly.pdbx_seq_one_letter_code
_entity_poly.pdbx_strand_id
1 'polypeptide(L)'
;MAIGEDSINGLPTELLCEIFYLTIDSRDPPGDRCRLSLVCRLWRECIEGSALLWTDISARNARTYVRQALERSRGATINLNYSVHGNPKMTLEAFLVEAAPHTARWRSKIRDFGTDHA
;
A
#
# COMPACT_ATOMS: atom_id res chain seq x y z
N MET A 1 31.58 2.19 27.20
CA MET A 1 30.46 3.03 26.72
C MET A 1 30.34 2.77 25.24
N ALA A 2 29.48 1.83 24.84
CA ALA A 2 29.27 1.54 23.44
C ALA A 2 28.42 2.66 22.85
N ILE A 3 28.94 3.34 21.82
CA ILE A 3 28.11 4.15 20.94
C ILE A 3 27.30 3.12 20.15
N GLY A 4 26.14 2.74 20.69
CA GLY A 4 25.22 1.83 20.04
C GLY A 4 24.59 2.55 18.85
N GLU A 5 25.25 2.43 17.71
CA GLU A 5 24.74 2.51 16.34
C GLU A 5 23.39 3.23 16.19
N ASP A 6 23.45 4.50 15.81
CA ASP A 6 22.32 5.32 15.31
C ASP A 6 21.82 4.78 13.95
N SER A 7 21.40 3.52 13.92
CA SER A 7 20.88 2.83 12.75
C SER A 7 19.37 2.93 12.75
N ILE A 8 18.80 3.23 11.58
CA ILE A 8 17.35 3.20 11.35
C ILE A 8 16.70 1.85 11.76
N ASN A 9 17.49 0.77 11.78
CA ASN A 9 17.05 -0.56 12.19
C ASN A 9 16.87 -0.71 13.71
N GLY A 10 17.35 0.23 14.52
CA GLY A 10 17.14 0.27 15.97
C GLY A 10 15.80 0.90 16.38
N LEU A 11 15.05 1.46 15.43
CA LEU A 11 13.73 2.02 15.69
C LEU A 11 12.71 0.91 16.00
N PRO A 12 11.71 1.19 16.86
CA PRO A 12 10.53 0.35 16.97
C PRO A 12 9.89 0.06 15.61
N THR A 13 9.44 -1.17 15.42
CA THR A 13 8.84 -1.66 14.16
C THR A 13 7.68 -0.77 13.70
N GLU A 14 6.90 -0.22 14.62
CA GLU A 14 5.79 0.68 14.34
C GLU A 14 6.25 1.96 13.64
N LEU A 15 7.33 2.58 14.16
CA LEU A 15 7.90 3.79 13.56
C LEU A 15 8.53 3.49 12.20
N LEU A 16 9.18 2.33 12.07
CA LEU A 16 9.74 1.90 10.80
C LEU A 16 8.64 1.68 9.75
N CYS A 17 7.52 1.07 10.14
CA CYS A 17 6.34 0.92 9.28
C CYS A 17 5.72 2.27 8.90
N GLU A 18 5.64 3.23 9.81
CA GLU A 18 5.15 4.58 9.49
C GLU A 18 6.07 5.30 8.50
N ILE A 19 7.39 5.20 8.68
CA ILE A 19 8.35 5.73 7.69
C ILE A 19 8.09 5.09 6.32
N PHE A 20 7.94 3.77 6.25
CA PHE A 20 7.64 3.09 4.98
C PHE A 20 6.34 3.57 4.37
N TYR A 21 5.28 3.74 5.18
CA TYR A 21 3.99 4.23 4.72
C TYR A 21 4.11 5.61 4.07
N LEU A 22 4.93 6.49 4.63
CA LEU A 22 5.17 7.83 4.09
C LEU A 22 6.07 7.83 2.84
N THR A 23 6.94 6.83 2.68
CA THR A 23 7.87 6.74 1.54
C THR A 23 7.30 6.04 0.32
N ILE A 24 6.29 5.18 0.48
CA ILE A 24 5.70 4.43 -0.64
C ILE A 24 4.86 5.38 -1.50
N ASP A 25 5.23 5.55 -2.77
CA ASP A 25 4.45 6.35 -3.70
C ASP A 25 3.18 5.59 -4.12
N SER A 26 2.03 6.24 -3.97
CA SER A 26 0.73 5.81 -4.52
C SER A 26 0.75 5.43 -6.02
N ARG A 27 1.75 5.88 -6.80
CA ARG A 27 1.88 5.61 -8.23
C ARG A 27 2.52 4.27 -8.55
N ASP A 28 3.49 3.81 -7.75
CA ASP A 28 4.08 2.47 -7.87
C ASP A 28 4.30 1.79 -6.50
N PRO A 29 3.21 1.55 -5.74
CA PRO A 29 3.34 0.87 -4.46
C PRO A 29 3.99 -0.54 -4.52
N PRO A 30 3.77 -1.38 -5.57
CA PRO A 30 4.47 -2.65 -5.69
C PRO A 30 5.98 -2.50 -5.82
N GLY A 31 6.45 -1.56 -6.65
CA GLY A 31 7.88 -1.33 -6.88
C GLY A 31 8.59 -0.88 -5.60
N ASP A 32 8.02 0.10 -4.90
CA ASP A 32 8.62 0.63 -3.66
C ASP A 32 8.66 -0.43 -2.56
N ARG A 33 7.58 -1.20 -2.37
CA ARG A 33 7.57 -2.31 -1.38
C ARG A 33 8.60 -3.38 -1.70
N CYS A 34 8.79 -3.70 -2.98
CA CYS A 34 9.82 -4.64 -3.42
C CYS A 34 11.21 -4.11 -3.04
N ARG A 35 11.51 -2.83 -3.35
CA ARG A 35 12.79 -2.19 -3.03
C ARG A 35 13.05 -2.17 -1.52
N LEU A 36 12.07 -1.78 -0.72
CA LEU A 36 12.17 -1.78 0.75
C LEU A 36 12.40 -3.20 1.30
N SER A 37 11.75 -4.21 0.74
CA SER A 37 11.90 -5.61 1.17
C SER A 37 13.28 -6.22 0.85
N LEU A 38 14.04 -5.61 -0.06
CA LEU A 38 15.38 -6.08 -0.43
C LEU A 38 16.50 -5.51 0.45
N VAL A 39 16.21 -4.55 1.34
CA VAL A 39 17.22 -3.92 2.20
C VAL A 39 17.76 -4.90 3.24
N CYS A 40 16.88 -5.47 4.06
CA CYS A 40 17.23 -6.48 5.05
C CYS A 40 16.01 -7.29 5.47
N ARG A 41 16.23 -8.36 6.25
CA ARG A 41 15.14 -9.23 6.73
C ARG A 41 14.10 -8.48 7.57
N LEU A 42 14.54 -7.57 8.44
CA LEU A 42 13.65 -6.77 9.28
C LEU A 42 12.68 -5.93 8.43
N TRP A 43 13.17 -5.27 7.39
CA TRP A 43 12.34 -4.40 6.53
C TRP A 43 11.31 -5.21 5.77
N ARG A 44 11.72 -6.38 5.27
CA ARG A 44 10.80 -7.33 4.64
C ARG A 44 9.71 -7.79 5.60
N GLU A 45 10.07 -8.15 6.83
CA GLU A 45 9.11 -8.56 7.88
C GLU A 45 8.15 -7.43 8.23
N CYS A 46 8.62 -6.17 8.29
CA CYS A 46 7.78 -5.00 8.50
C CYS A 46 6.78 -4.79 7.35
N ILE A 47 7.26 -4.83 6.10
CA ILE A 47 6.45 -4.65 4.89
C ILE A 47 5.38 -5.75 4.79
N GLU A 48 5.77 -7.00 4.99
CA GLU A 48 4.84 -8.13 4.90
C GLU A 48 3.90 -8.22 6.12
N GLY A 49 4.37 -7.79 7.29
CA GLY A 49 3.68 -7.92 8.57
C GLY A 49 2.68 -6.80 8.88
N SER A 50 2.89 -5.60 8.34
CA SER A 50 2.09 -4.42 8.67
C SER A 50 0.90 -4.24 7.72
N ALA A 51 -0.31 -4.31 8.27
CA ALA A 51 -1.54 -4.08 7.50
C ALA A 51 -1.62 -2.67 6.91
N LEU A 52 -1.09 -1.67 7.62
CA LEU A 52 -1.07 -0.24 7.22
C LEU A 52 -0.52 -0.08 5.80
N LEU A 53 0.57 -0.78 5.50
CA LEU A 53 1.29 -0.70 4.26
C LEU A 53 0.53 -1.30 3.07
N TRP A 54 -0.61 -1.97 3.29
CA TRP A 54 -1.44 -2.57 2.25
C TRP A 54 -2.84 -1.95 2.15
N THR A 55 -3.07 -0.81 2.81
CA THR A 55 -4.40 -0.17 2.85
C THR A 55 -4.75 0.66 1.62
N ASP A 56 -3.77 1.15 0.86
CA ASP A 56 -4.01 1.88 -0.39
C ASP A 56 -3.95 0.93 -1.59
N ILE A 57 -5.09 0.76 -2.26
CA ILE A 57 -5.29 -0.23 -3.30
C ILE A 57 -5.81 0.47 -4.56
N SER A 58 -5.00 0.43 -5.62
CA SER A 58 -5.32 1.05 -6.91
C SER A 58 -5.55 0.03 -8.02
N ALA A 59 -6.51 0.32 -8.90
CA ALA A 59 -6.75 -0.43 -10.15
C ALA A 59 -5.63 -0.27 -11.20
N ARG A 60 -4.64 0.60 -10.96
CA ARG A 60 -3.40 0.69 -11.74
C ARG A 60 -2.48 -0.51 -11.51
N ASN A 61 -2.69 -1.26 -10.44
CA ASN A 61 -1.93 -2.45 -10.12
C ASN A 61 -2.54 -3.70 -10.76
N ALA A 62 -1.73 -4.74 -10.94
CA ALA A 62 -2.20 -6.01 -11.48
C ALA A 62 -3.21 -6.68 -10.51
N ARG A 63 -4.11 -7.50 -11.05
CA ARG A 63 -5.13 -8.23 -10.26
C ARG A 63 -4.52 -9.06 -9.13
N THR A 64 -3.40 -9.73 -9.39
CA THR A 64 -2.67 -10.52 -8.38
C THR A 64 -2.23 -9.67 -7.19
N TYR A 65 -1.75 -8.46 -7.46
CA TYR A 65 -1.36 -7.52 -6.42
C TYR A 65 -2.54 -6.97 -5.63
N VAL A 66 -3.65 -6.64 -6.31
CA VAL A 66 -4.87 -6.17 -5.64
C VAL A 66 -5.37 -7.22 -4.65
N ARG A 67 -5.42 -8.49 -5.04
CA ARG A 67 -5.77 -9.60 -4.13
C ARG A 67 -4.82 -9.69 -2.94
N GLN A 68 -3.52 -9.66 -3.20
CA GLN A 68 -2.51 -9.68 -2.15
C GLN A 68 -2.68 -8.52 -1.15
N ALA A 69 -2.99 -7.32 -1.62
CA ALA A 69 -3.21 -6.17 -0.76
C ALA A 69 -4.50 -6.28 0.07
N LEU A 70 -5.57 -6.81 -0.51
CA LEU A 70 -6.83 -7.06 0.21
C LEU A 70 -6.65 -8.09 1.34
N GLU A 71 -5.85 -9.13 1.11
CA GLU A 71 -5.50 -10.13 2.12
C GLU A 71 -4.59 -9.54 3.21
N ARG A 72 -3.51 -8.86 2.81
CA ARG A 72 -2.49 -8.33 3.73
C ARG A 72 -2.97 -7.13 4.55
N SER A 73 -4.03 -6.46 4.11
CA SER A 73 -4.66 -5.40 4.91
C SER A 73 -5.44 -5.92 6.12
N ARG A 74 -5.61 -7.24 6.32
CA ARG A 74 -6.02 -7.91 7.60
C ARG A 74 -7.17 -7.23 8.36
N GLY A 75 -8.23 -6.83 7.67
CA GLY A 75 -9.39 -6.19 8.31
C GLY A 75 -9.26 -4.67 8.52
N ALA A 76 -8.08 -4.07 8.31
CA ALA A 76 -7.89 -2.62 8.36
C ALA A 76 -8.76 -1.90 7.34
N THR A 77 -9.09 -0.63 7.60
CA THR A 77 -9.81 0.23 6.66
C THR A 77 -8.97 0.41 5.39
N ILE A 78 -9.57 0.20 4.22
CA ILE A 78 -8.89 0.28 2.93
C ILE A 78 -9.35 1.49 2.13
N ASN A 79 -8.44 2.09 1.38
CA ASN A 79 -8.69 3.13 0.40
C ASN A 79 -8.63 2.51 -0.99
N LEU A 80 -9.70 2.68 -1.77
CA LEU A 80 -9.74 2.24 -3.15
C LEU A 80 -9.54 3.43 -4.07
N ASN A 81 -8.61 3.29 -5.02
CA ASN A 81 -8.33 4.31 -6.01
C ASN A 81 -8.56 3.75 -7.43
N TYR A 82 -9.56 4.30 -8.11
CA TYR A 82 -9.82 4.04 -9.52
C TYR A 82 -9.69 5.35 -10.28
N SER A 83 -8.77 5.40 -11.25
CA SER A 83 -8.62 6.53 -12.15
C SER A 83 -8.70 6.04 -13.59
N VAL A 84 -9.69 6.55 -14.33
CA VAL A 84 -9.87 6.26 -15.76
C VAL A 84 -8.64 6.71 -16.56
N HIS A 85 -8.05 7.84 -16.19
CA HIS A 85 -6.89 8.45 -16.85
C HIS A 85 -5.55 7.85 -16.41
N GLY A 86 -5.54 6.96 -15.42
CA GLY A 86 -4.32 6.43 -14.80
C GLY A 86 -3.69 5.21 -15.48
N ASN A 87 -4.15 4.83 -16.68
CA ASN A 87 -3.84 3.55 -17.32
C ASN A 87 -4.11 2.35 -16.39
N PRO A 88 -5.39 2.10 -16.03
CA PRO A 88 -5.73 1.00 -15.15
C PRO A 88 -5.35 -0.34 -15.79
N LYS A 89 -4.81 -1.27 -14.99
CA LYS A 89 -4.46 -2.63 -15.43
C LYS A 89 -5.66 -3.58 -15.42
N MET A 90 -6.83 -3.12 -14.95
CA MET A 90 -8.08 -3.85 -14.95
C MET A 90 -9.28 -2.92 -15.10
N THR A 91 -10.41 -3.45 -15.57
CA THR A 91 -11.66 -2.70 -15.66
C THR A 91 -12.22 -2.35 -14.27
N LEU A 92 -13.06 -1.33 -14.16
CA LEU A 92 -13.75 -0.98 -12.92
C LEU A 92 -14.53 -2.18 -12.36
N GLU A 93 -15.27 -2.87 -13.23
CA GLU A 93 -16.03 -4.07 -12.84
C GLU A 93 -15.12 -5.16 -12.27
N ALA A 94 -14.02 -5.47 -12.95
CA ALA A 94 -13.06 -6.46 -12.47
C ALA A 94 -12.43 -6.06 -11.13
N PHE A 95 -12.18 -4.77 -10.92
CA PHE A 95 -11.64 -4.23 -9.68
C PHE A 95 -12.66 -4.31 -8.54
N LEU A 96 -13.91 -3.92 -8.80
CA LEU A 96 -14.99 -4.00 -7.82
C LEU A 96 -15.32 -5.45 -7.44
N VAL A 97 -15.26 -6.40 -8.38
CA VAL A 97 -15.44 -7.83 -8.07
C VAL A 97 -14.42 -8.32 -7.02
N GLU A 98 -13.16 -7.87 -7.11
CA GLU A 98 -12.14 -8.24 -6.13
C GLU A 98 -12.34 -7.51 -4.79
N ALA A 99 -12.72 -6.23 -4.82
CA ALA A 99 -12.82 -5.41 -3.62
C ALA A 99 -14.17 -5.57 -2.88
N ALA A 100 -15.23 -6.00 -3.57
CA ALA A 100 -16.60 -6.09 -3.06
C ALA A 100 -16.74 -6.90 -1.76
N PRO A 101 -16.05 -8.06 -1.59
CA PRO A 101 -16.06 -8.80 -0.32
C PRO A 101 -15.54 -8.00 0.88
N HIS A 102 -14.86 -6.88 0.65
CA HIS A 102 -14.25 -6.03 1.68
C HIS A 102 -14.95 -4.67 1.85
N THR A 103 -16.14 -4.47 1.27
CA THR A 103 -16.93 -3.22 1.28
C THR A 103 -17.11 -2.60 2.66
N ALA A 104 -17.33 -3.42 3.70
CA ALA A 104 -17.47 -2.94 5.09
C ALA A 104 -16.23 -2.18 5.61
N ARG A 105 -15.07 -2.35 4.97
CA ARG A 105 -13.79 -1.76 5.36
C ARG A 105 -13.44 -0.53 4.54
N TRP A 106 -14.26 -0.13 3.57
CA TRP A 106 -13.91 0.96 2.67
C TRP A 106 -13.95 2.30 3.40
N ARG A 107 -12.87 3.08 3.30
CA ARG A 107 -12.89 4.50 3.66
C ARG A 107 -13.64 5.22 2.54
N SER A 108 -14.75 5.91 2.87
CA SER A 108 -15.75 6.45 1.93
C SER A 108 -15.28 7.54 0.95
N LYS A 109 -14.00 7.60 0.56
CA LYS A 109 -13.48 8.60 -0.37
C LYS A 109 -12.97 7.93 -1.64
N ILE A 110 -13.87 7.77 -2.60
CA ILE A 110 -13.48 7.74 -4.01
C ILE A 110 -12.89 9.11 -4.28
N ARG A 111 -11.55 9.22 -4.24
CA ARG A 111 -10.86 10.43 -4.68
C ARG A 111 -10.90 10.42 -6.20
N ASP A 112 -11.88 11.12 -6.75
CA ASP A 112 -11.85 11.50 -8.15
C ASP A 112 -10.70 12.51 -8.29
N PHE A 113 -9.54 12.06 -8.78
CA PHE A 113 -8.49 12.98 -9.21
C PHE A 113 -8.91 13.54 -10.57
N GLY A 114 -9.97 14.35 -10.55
CA GLY A 114 -10.25 15.32 -11.60
C GLY A 114 -9.12 16.32 -11.55
N THR A 115 -8.28 16.29 -12.57
CA THR A 115 -7.27 17.31 -12.86
C THR A 115 -7.94 18.68 -12.96
N ASP A 116 -7.92 19.45 -11.87
CA ASP A 116 -7.73 20.89 -11.98
C ASP A 116 -6.28 21.10 -12.41
N HIS A 117 -6.10 21.53 -13.66
CA HIS A 117 -5.33 22.74 -13.99
C HIS A 117 -5.31 22.97 -15.51
N ALA A 118 -5.83 24.15 -15.88
CA ALA A 118 -5.37 25.11 -16.89
C ALA A 118 -5.17 24.65 -18.34
#